data_AF-A0A3L7PS30-F1
#
_entry.id   AF-A0A3L7PS30-F1
#
_cell.length_a   1.000
_cell.length_b   1.000
_cell.length_c   1.000
_cell.angle_alpha   90.00
_cell.angle_beta   90.00
_cell.angle_gamma   90.00
#
_symmetry.space_group_name_H-M   'P 1'
#
loop_
_entity.id
_entity.type
_entity.pdbx_description
1 polymer ?
#
loop_
_entity_poly.entity_id
_entity_poly.type
_entity_poly.pdbx_seq_one_letter_code
_entity_poly.pdbx_strand_id
1 'polypeptide(L)'
;MCVFHCASFNIQSFTCPSFLWTSHGTTLSMNRHLVEILLSCALSCAFLGACGSIDSGAKLQSPDANTRMDALLKAGNSANENTVPQIVPALQSEDPLVRWAAQQSLEKLTGTTLGYGWSDSPNKRAVATQKWVEWCKSKNLSTPAAS
;
A
#
# COMPACT_ATOMS: atom_id res chain seq x y z
N MET A 1 -14.07 29.39 40.77
CA MET A 1 -12.71 28.92 41.10
C MET A 1 -11.84 29.25 39.87
N CYS A 2 -11.31 30.48 39.80
CA CYS A 2 -9.93 30.84 40.19
C CYS A 2 -8.91 30.17 39.26
N VAL A 3 -8.54 30.74 38.12
CA VAL A 3 -7.67 31.93 37.87
C VAL A 3 -6.17 31.56 37.91
N PHE A 4 -5.39 32.32 37.13
CA PHE A 4 -3.92 32.47 37.06
C PHE A 4 -3.28 31.73 35.87
N HIS A 5 -2.48 32.35 34.99
CA HIS A 5 -1.89 33.70 34.89
C HIS A 5 -1.26 33.78 33.47
N CYS A 6 -1.44 34.88 32.70
CA CYS A 6 -0.42 35.92 32.38
C CYS A 6 0.98 35.40 31.99
N ALA A 7 1.77 36.04 31.13
CA ALA A 7 1.68 37.22 30.28
C ALA A 7 3.05 37.33 29.59
N SER A 8 3.13 37.98 28.43
CA SER A 8 4.15 38.99 28.05
C SER A 8 3.89 39.37 26.59
N PHE A 9 3.14 40.43 26.27
CA PHE A 9 3.53 41.85 26.28
C PHE A 9 4.68 42.16 25.32
N ASN A 10 4.36 42.77 24.18
CA ASN A 10 5.09 43.98 23.77
C ASN A 10 4.18 44.88 22.93
N ILE A 11 3.94 46.08 23.48
CA ILE A 11 3.26 47.22 22.88
C ILE A 11 4.35 48.10 22.29
N GLN A 12 4.25 48.47 21.02
CA GLN A 12 4.59 49.83 20.61
C GLN A 12 3.93 50.22 19.28
N SER A 13 3.04 51.19 19.45
CA SER A 13 2.35 52.05 18.51
C SER A 13 3.30 52.94 17.69
N PHE A 14 3.02 53.10 16.40
CA PHE A 14 3.33 54.31 15.62
C PHE A 14 2.21 54.48 14.57
N THR A 15 1.23 55.34 14.85
CA THR A 15 1.03 56.66 14.23
C THR A 15 0.67 56.62 12.74
N CYS A 16 -0.58 57.02 12.45
CA CYS A 16 -1.09 57.42 11.12
C CYS A 16 -0.18 58.48 10.47
N PRO A 17 -0.23 58.64 9.14
CA PRO A 17 -1.07 59.73 8.67
C PRO A 17 -1.77 59.49 7.31
N SER A 18 -2.95 60.09 7.22
CA SER A 18 -3.42 60.83 6.04
C SER A 18 -3.77 60.07 4.75
N PHE A 19 -5.06 60.16 4.44
CA PHE A 19 -5.56 60.80 3.22
C PHE A 19 -4.89 60.38 1.90
N LEU A 20 -5.65 59.70 1.05
CA LEU A 20 -6.14 60.29 -0.20
C LEU A 20 -7.03 59.27 -0.91
N TRP A 21 -8.31 59.62 -1.03
CA TRP A 21 -9.24 59.00 -1.95
C TRP A 21 -8.78 59.27 -3.37
N THR A 22 -8.39 58.23 -4.11
CA THR A 22 -8.53 58.23 -5.58
C THR A 22 -9.16 56.91 -5.99
N SER A 23 -10.30 57.07 -6.65
CA SER A 23 -11.17 56.04 -7.20
C SER A 23 -10.50 55.30 -8.35
N HIS A 24 -10.39 53.98 -8.31
CA HIS A 24 -10.37 53.15 -9.53
C HIS A 24 -10.98 51.78 -9.24
N GLY A 25 -12.16 51.56 -9.85
CA GLY A 25 -12.61 50.26 -10.37
C GLY A 25 -12.78 49.12 -9.38
N THR A 26 -13.96 49.02 -8.78
CA THR A 26 -14.52 47.68 -8.59
C THR A 26 -14.90 47.12 -9.96
N THR A 27 -14.48 45.87 -10.20
CA THR A 27 -15.30 44.75 -10.69
C THR A 27 -14.54 43.86 -11.68
N LEU A 28 -14.47 42.58 -11.28
CA LEU A 28 -14.36 41.39 -12.13
C LEU A 28 -12.98 41.02 -12.69
N SER A 29 -12.02 40.77 -11.79
CA SER A 29 -10.92 39.81 -12.04
C SER A 29 -11.19 38.47 -11.34
N MET A 30 -12.36 37.87 -11.58
CA MET A 30 -12.67 36.51 -11.07
C MET A 30 -12.31 35.40 -12.07
N ASN A 31 -12.07 35.74 -13.34
CA ASN A 31 -11.70 34.75 -14.37
C ASN A 31 -10.19 34.47 -14.49
N ARG A 32 -9.31 35.34 -13.96
CA ARG A 32 -7.85 35.15 -14.08
C ARG A 32 -7.32 34.10 -13.11
N HIS A 33 -7.93 34.02 -11.91
CA HIS A 33 -7.57 33.05 -10.88
C HIS A 33 -8.13 31.66 -11.15
N LEU A 34 -9.27 31.54 -11.85
CA LEU A 34 -9.80 30.24 -12.25
C LEU A 34 -8.89 29.52 -13.26
N VAL A 35 -8.26 30.29 -14.17
CA VAL A 35 -7.29 29.74 -15.14
C VAL A 35 -6.00 29.31 -14.45
N GLU A 36 -5.50 30.07 -13.47
CA GLU A 36 -4.28 29.72 -12.72
C GLU A 36 -4.48 28.50 -11.80
N ILE A 37 -5.66 28.34 -11.18
CA ILE A 37 -6.00 27.16 -10.36
C ILE A 37 -6.14 25.90 -11.24
N LEU A 38 -6.70 26.03 -12.45
CA LEU A 38 -6.80 24.91 -13.39
C LEU A 38 -5.44 24.52 -13.99
N LEU A 39 -4.55 25.49 -14.24
CA LEU A 39 -3.22 25.26 -14.82
C LEU A 39 -2.25 24.59 -13.82
N SER A 40 -2.42 24.84 -12.52
CA SER A 40 -1.60 24.26 -11.44
C SER A 40 -2.03 22.84 -11.04
N CYS A 41 -3.27 22.43 -11.33
CA CYS A 41 -3.73 21.05 -11.12
C CYS A 41 -3.11 20.05 -12.12
N ALA A 42 -2.76 20.50 -13.33
CA ALA A 42 -2.25 19.64 -14.39
C ALA A 42 -0.79 19.19 -14.19
N LEU A 43 0.01 19.95 -13.43
CA LEU A 43 1.46 19.70 -13.32
C LEU A 43 1.86 18.73 -12.19
N SER A 44 0.91 18.33 -11.34
CA SER A 44 1.21 17.50 -10.15
C SER A 44 0.95 15.99 -10.34
N CYS A 45 0.48 15.55 -11.52
CA CYS A 45 0.20 14.12 -11.77
C CYS A 45 1.36 13.32 -12.36
N ALA A 46 2.54 13.92 -12.59
CA ALA A 46 3.63 13.27 -13.32
C ALA A 46 4.57 12.38 -12.47
N PHE A 47 4.31 12.15 -11.18
CA PHE A 47 5.21 11.36 -10.31
C PHE A 47 4.77 9.92 -10.01
N LEU A 48 3.77 9.38 -10.73
CA LEU A 48 3.30 8.02 -10.51
C LEU A 48 3.31 7.23 -11.83
N GLY A 49 4.28 6.33 -11.95
CA GLY A 49 4.36 5.46 -13.11
C GLY A 49 5.45 4.39 -13.10
N ALA A 50 6.06 4.08 -11.96
CA ALA A 50 6.83 2.83 -11.84
C ALA A 50 5.86 1.66 -11.60
N CYS A 51 5.04 1.35 -12.61
CA CYS A 51 4.39 0.04 -12.70
C CYS A 51 5.47 -0.96 -13.09
N GLY A 52 6.35 -1.29 -12.14
CA GLY A 52 7.16 -2.48 -12.26
C GLY A 52 6.21 -3.65 -12.15
N SER A 53 5.84 -4.24 -13.28
CA SER A 53 5.26 -5.57 -13.35
C SER A 53 6.23 -6.50 -12.62
N ILE A 54 5.96 -6.77 -11.35
CA ILE A 54 6.74 -7.70 -10.57
C ILE A 54 6.42 -9.06 -11.17
N ASP A 55 7.37 -9.59 -11.94
CA ASP A 55 7.44 -11.00 -12.26
C ASP A 55 7.63 -11.76 -10.94
N SER A 56 6.50 -11.95 -10.25
CA SER A 56 6.46 -12.52 -8.90
C SER A 56 6.87 -13.99 -8.99
N GLY A 57 6.58 -14.67 -10.10
CA GLY A 57 6.99 -16.04 -10.37
C GLY A 57 8.50 -16.23 -10.31
N ALA A 58 9.28 -15.41 -11.02
CA ALA A 58 10.73 -15.51 -11.02
C ALA A 58 11.34 -15.26 -9.62
N LYS A 59 10.82 -14.28 -8.86
CA LYS A 59 11.34 -13.94 -7.52
C LYS A 59 10.96 -14.94 -6.43
N LEU A 60 9.84 -15.66 -6.60
CA LEU A 60 9.41 -16.73 -5.70
C LEU A 60 10.38 -17.93 -5.72
N GLN A 61 11.14 -18.11 -6.80
CA GLN A 61 12.14 -19.19 -6.97
C GLN A 61 13.59 -18.72 -6.74
N SER A 62 13.79 -17.49 -6.27
CA SER A 62 15.13 -16.98 -5.98
C SER A 62 15.88 -17.86 -4.96
N PRO A 63 17.21 -18.07 -5.08
CA PRO A 63 17.99 -18.77 -4.06
C PRO A 63 17.97 -18.05 -2.70
N ASP A 64 17.83 -16.73 -2.70
CA ASP A 64 17.80 -15.90 -1.51
C ASP A 64 16.44 -15.93 -0.81
N ALA A 65 16.43 -16.36 0.46
CA ALA A 65 15.21 -16.45 1.26
C ALA A 65 14.50 -15.10 1.44
N ASN A 66 15.27 -14.02 1.65
CA ASN A 66 14.71 -12.67 1.78
C ASN A 66 14.01 -12.24 0.48
N THR A 67 14.59 -12.54 -0.68
CA THR A 67 13.98 -12.22 -1.97
C THR A 67 12.68 -13.00 -2.18
N ARG A 68 12.64 -14.29 -1.80
CA ARG A 68 11.41 -15.09 -1.84
C ARG A 68 10.35 -14.54 -0.89
N MET A 69 10.74 -14.17 0.34
CA MET A 69 9.87 -13.56 1.33
C MET A 69 9.24 -12.27 0.81
N ASP A 70 10.05 -11.36 0.26
CA ASP A 70 9.56 -10.10 -0.32
C ASP A 70 8.61 -10.35 -1.49
N ALA A 71 8.89 -11.34 -2.34
CA ALA A 71 8.02 -11.71 -3.44
C ALA A 71 6.66 -12.23 -2.94
N LEU A 72 6.67 -13.08 -1.90
CA LEU A 72 5.45 -13.59 -1.26
C LEU A 72 4.61 -12.47 -0.69
N LEU A 73 5.20 -11.55 0.08
CA LEU A 73 4.49 -10.43 0.69
C LEU A 73 3.90 -9.49 -0.37
N LYS A 74 4.65 -9.24 -1.46
CA LYS A 74 4.17 -8.46 -2.60
C LYS A 74 3.00 -9.15 -3.31
N ALA A 75 3.07 -10.46 -3.52
CA ALA A 75 1.97 -11.24 -4.08
C ALA A 75 0.73 -11.17 -3.18
N GLY A 76 0.88 -11.29 -1.86
CA GLY A 76 -0.21 -11.13 -0.90
C GLY A 76 -0.87 -9.74 -0.91
N ASN A 77 -0.07 -8.69 -1.14
CA ASN A 77 -0.57 -7.31 -1.24
C ASN A 77 -1.25 -6.99 -2.58
N SER A 78 -1.10 -7.85 -3.60
CA SER A 78 -1.72 -7.63 -4.92
C SER A 78 -3.24 -7.79 -4.91
N ALA A 79 -3.83 -8.27 -3.80
CA ALA A 79 -5.26 -8.56 -3.66
C ALA A 79 -5.83 -9.48 -4.77
N ASN A 80 -4.96 -10.24 -5.43
CA ASN A 80 -5.31 -11.12 -6.54
C ASN A 80 -5.31 -12.58 -6.07
N GLU A 81 -6.50 -13.14 -5.84
CA GLU A 81 -6.68 -14.54 -5.44
C GLU A 81 -6.07 -15.54 -6.44
N ASN A 82 -5.87 -15.16 -7.71
CA ASN A 82 -5.23 -16.03 -8.71
C ASN A 82 -3.74 -16.28 -8.42
N THR A 83 -3.12 -15.53 -7.52
CA THR A 83 -1.73 -15.74 -7.09
C THR A 83 -1.61 -16.79 -5.98
N VAL A 84 -2.73 -17.18 -5.35
CA VAL A 84 -2.76 -18.23 -4.32
C VAL A 84 -2.03 -19.52 -4.76
N PRO A 85 -2.31 -20.14 -5.93
CA PRO A 85 -1.61 -21.36 -6.35
C PRO A 85 -0.09 -21.18 -6.51
N GLN A 86 0.41 -19.97 -6.74
CA GLN A 86 1.85 -19.68 -6.82
C GLN A 86 2.50 -19.61 -5.43
N ILE A 87 1.74 -19.28 -4.39
CA ILE A 87 2.19 -19.15 -3.00
C ILE A 87 2.16 -20.50 -2.27
N VAL A 88 1.22 -21.39 -2.61
CA VAL A 88 1.03 -22.71 -1.95
C VAL A 88 2.33 -23.54 -1.84
N PRO A 89 3.20 -23.64 -2.85
CA PRO A 89 4.47 -24.36 -2.73
C PRO A 89 5.41 -23.81 -1.65
N ALA A 90 5.36 -22.50 -1.35
CA ALA A 90 6.24 -21.86 -0.37
C ALA A 90 5.91 -22.26 1.08
N LEU A 91 4.73 -22.83 1.35
CA LEU A 91 4.38 -23.41 2.65
C LEU A 91 5.25 -24.62 3.02
N GLN A 92 5.80 -25.31 2.01
CA GLN A 92 6.71 -26.45 2.21
C GLN A 92 8.18 -26.04 2.27
N SER A 93 8.50 -24.75 2.18
CA SER A 93 9.87 -24.27 2.23
C SER A 93 10.56 -24.68 3.54
N GLU A 94 11.83 -25.08 3.47
CA GLU A 94 12.64 -25.40 4.66
C GLU A 94 12.92 -24.16 5.52
N ASP A 95 12.97 -22.99 4.88
CA ASP A 95 13.17 -21.72 5.55
C ASP A 95 11.90 -21.26 6.32
N PRO A 96 11.98 -21.09 7.66
CA PRO A 96 10.86 -20.62 8.48
C PRO A 96 10.33 -19.23 8.07
N LEU A 97 11.19 -18.33 7.61
CA LEU A 97 10.82 -16.97 7.22
C LEU A 97 9.94 -16.99 5.96
N VAL A 98 10.30 -17.84 5.00
CA VAL A 98 9.53 -18.05 3.77
C VAL A 98 8.18 -18.69 4.09
N ARG A 99 8.13 -19.66 5.02
CA ARG A 99 6.86 -20.28 5.46
C ARG A 99 5.93 -19.28 6.13
N TRP A 100 6.48 -18.43 7.00
CA TRP A 100 5.72 -17.38 7.66
C TRP A 100 5.14 -16.39 6.65
N ALA A 101 5.96 -15.91 5.70
CA ALA A 101 5.50 -14.99 4.66
C ALA A 101 4.43 -15.61 3.77
N ALA A 102 4.56 -16.90 3.41
CA ALA A 102 3.54 -17.60 2.64
C ALA A 102 2.19 -17.65 3.39
N GLN A 103 2.19 -17.99 4.69
CA GLN A 103 0.98 -17.98 5.51
C GLN A 103 0.35 -16.58 5.55
N GLN A 104 1.14 -15.54 5.83
CA GLN A 104 0.65 -14.16 5.93
C GLN A 104 0.04 -13.68 4.62
N SER A 105 0.66 -14.01 3.49
CA SER A 105 0.14 -13.66 2.16
C SER A 105 -1.17 -14.38 1.84
N LEU A 106 -1.29 -15.67 2.18
CA LEU A 106 -2.53 -16.42 1.97
C LEU A 106 -3.67 -15.90 2.85
N GLU A 107 -3.38 -15.58 4.11
CA GLU A 107 -4.35 -14.99 5.03
C GLU A 107 -4.84 -13.62 4.53
N LYS A 108 -3.94 -12.78 4.02
CA LYS A 108 -4.31 -11.50 3.41
C LYS A 108 -5.19 -11.65 2.17
N LEU A 109 -4.90 -12.63 1.32
CA LEU A 109 -5.63 -12.82 0.05
C LEU A 109 -7.01 -13.45 0.26
N THR A 110 -7.12 -14.40 1.19
CA THR A 110 -8.32 -15.25 1.31
C THR A 110 -9.09 -15.03 2.61
N GLY A 111 -8.50 -14.33 3.57
CA GLY A 111 -9.05 -14.16 4.92
C GLY A 111 -9.02 -15.44 5.76
N THR A 112 -8.40 -16.53 5.28
CA THR A 112 -8.34 -17.80 6.00
C THR A 112 -6.95 -18.42 5.95
N THR A 113 -6.62 -19.19 6.98
CA THR A 113 -5.36 -19.93 7.10
C THR A 113 -5.54 -21.44 6.94
N LEU A 114 -6.79 -21.92 6.77
CA LEU A 114 -7.16 -23.35 6.67
C LEU A 114 -6.58 -24.23 7.81
N GLY A 115 -6.28 -23.62 8.95
CA GLY A 115 -5.67 -24.29 10.11
C GLY A 115 -4.17 -24.58 9.97
N TYR A 116 -3.45 -23.86 9.10
CA TYR A 116 -1.99 -23.95 8.98
C TYR A 116 -1.27 -23.10 10.03
N GLY A 117 -0.33 -23.70 10.77
CA GLY A 117 0.65 -22.98 11.58
C GLY A 117 2.06 -23.09 10.98
N TRP A 118 2.77 -21.96 10.86
CA TRP A 118 4.15 -21.92 10.34
C TRP A 118 5.17 -22.79 11.11
N SER A 119 4.87 -23.12 12.38
CA SER A 119 5.66 -23.98 13.27
C SER A 119 5.24 -25.46 13.27
N ASP A 120 4.27 -25.83 12.43
CA ASP A 120 3.79 -27.21 12.35
C ASP A 120 4.86 -28.19 11.86
N SER A 121 4.75 -29.44 12.29
CA SER A 121 5.60 -30.53 11.84
C SER A 121 5.45 -30.77 10.32
N PRO A 122 6.49 -31.26 9.62
CA PRO A 122 6.47 -31.42 8.16
C PRO A 122 5.24 -32.16 7.62
N ASN A 123 4.78 -33.19 8.34
CA ASN A 123 3.58 -33.96 7.99
C ASN A 123 2.31 -33.09 8.03
N LYS A 124 2.14 -32.26 9.06
CA LYS A 124 1.01 -31.33 9.15
C LYS A 124 1.09 -30.25 8.08
N ARG A 125 2.28 -29.77 7.75
CA ARG A 125 2.48 -28.83 6.63
C ARG A 125 1.97 -29.46 5.33
N ALA A 126 2.36 -30.70 5.03
CA ALA A 126 1.96 -31.38 3.81
C ALA A 126 0.43 -31.51 3.70
N VAL A 127 -0.24 -31.87 4.80
CA VAL A 127 -1.70 -31.92 4.87
C VAL A 127 -2.33 -30.55 4.61
N ALA A 128 -1.79 -29.49 5.21
CA ALA A 128 -2.29 -28.13 4.98
C ALA A 128 -2.07 -27.66 3.53
N THR A 129 -0.92 -27.98 2.94
CA THR A 129 -0.66 -27.72 1.51
C THR A 129 -1.68 -28.44 0.63
N GLN A 130 -2.05 -29.68 0.94
CA GLN A 130 -3.10 -30.39 0.19
C GLN A 130 -4.47 -29.70 0.33
N LYS A 131 -4.85 -29.25 1.53
CA LYS A 131 -6.07 -28.45 1.73
C LYS A 131 -6.09 -27.18 0.87
N TRP A 132 -4.94 -26.51 0.76
CA TRP A 132 -4.80 -25.35 -0.12
C TRP A 132 -4.92 -25.70 -1.60
N VAL A 133 -4.35 -26.82 -2.04
CA VAL A 133 -4.51 -27.31 -3.42
C VAL A 133 -5.97 -27.64 -3.72
N GLU A 134 -6.67 -28.29 -2.81
CA GLU A 134 -8.11 -28.58 -2.91
C GLU A 134 -8.94 -27.29 -2.94
N TRP A 135 -8.59 -26.31 -2.12
CA TRP A 135 -9.24 -24.99 -2.13
C TRP A 135 -9.08 -24.31 -3.50
N CYS A 136 -7.87 -24.30 -4.08
CA CYS A 136 -7.63 -23.76 -5.43
C CYS A 136 -8.49 -24.46 -6.48
N LYS A 137 -8.57 -25.80 -6.43
CA LYS A 137 -9.43 -26.60 -7.32
C LYS A 137 -10.90 -26.21 -7.16
N SER A 138 -11.39 -26.07 -5.92
CA SER A 138 -12.78 -25.67 -5.64
C SER A 138 -13.13 -24.29 -6.22
N LYS A 139 -12.15 -23.39 -6.27
CA LYS A 139 -12.27 -22.03 -6.79
C LYS A 139 -11.98 -21.92 -8.29
N ASN A 140 -11.62 -23.04 -8.96
CA ASN A 140 -11.13 -23.08 -10.34
C ASN A 140 -9.92 -22.15 -10.58
N LEU A 141 -9.08 -21.98 -9.56
CA LEU A 141 -7.86 -21.18 -9.63
C LEU A 141 -6.72 -22.06 -10.14
N SER A 142 -6.53 -22.07 -11.46
CA SER A 142 -5.34 -22.59 -12.10
C SER A 142 -4.30 -21.49 -12.25
N THR A 143 -3.02 -21.81 -11.98
CA THR A 143 -1.90 -20.89 -12.22
C THR A 143 -2.05 -20.28 -13.62
N PRO A 144 -2.10 -18.94 -13.78
CA PRO A 144 -2.10 -18.35 -15.11
C PRO A 144 -0.82 -18.82 -15.79
N ALA A 145 -0.99 -19.65 -16.83
CA ALA A 145 0.11 -20.04 -17.68
C ALA A 145 0.77 -18.75 -18.17
N ALA A 146 2.08 -18.64 -17.93
CA ALA A 146 2.89 -17.58 -18.51
C ALA A 146 2.59 -17.58 -20.02
N SER A 147 1.91 -16.53 -20.49
CA SER A 147 1.78 -16.20 -21.91
C SER A 147 3.01 -15.43 -22.33
#